data_AF-A0A428K4G5-F1
#
_entry.id   AF-A0A428K4G5-F1
#
_cell.length_a   1.000
_cell.length_b   1.000
_cell.length_c   1.000
_cell.angle_alpha   90.00
_cell.angle_beta   90.00
_cell.angle_gamma   90.00
#
_symmetry.space_group_name_H-M   'P 1'
#
loop_
_entity.id
_entity.type
_entity.pdbx_description
1 polymer ?
#
loop_
_entity_poly.entity_id
_entity_poly.type
_entity_poly.pdbx_seq_one_letter_code
_entity_poly.pdbx_strand_id
1 'polypeptide(L)'
;MKNILNIYIKRPLLWDLVIAAIVCFVYNFLLNKVCLNISINQDLITSIFSDLISTSISLAGFVLASLTIIVTFKDNITQKNNANASNATVPVVNKSQSGIELLFSSKHYGRIVGVFTWAVFIYLFLFLVLSFLKLFIGKIDETFYAYLCIVPIVLITLTIYRSVLVLYRIIKLQLAR
;
A
#
# COMPACT_ATOMS: atom_id res chain seq x y z
N MET A 1 -11.11 -15.84 -12.36
CA MET A 1 -10.28 -14.63 -12.04
C MET A 1 -10.93 -13.61 -11.08
N LYS A 2 -12.26 -13.53 -10.91
CA LYS A 2 -12.89 -12.59 -9.94
C LYS A 2 -12.65 -12.94 -8.45
N ASN A 3 -12.39 -14.22 -8.12
CA ASN A 3 -12.24 -14.67 -6.74
C ASN A 3 -10.88 -14.39 -6.11
N ILE A 4 -9.78 -14.51 -6.88
CA ILE A 4 -8.42 -14.21 -6.40
C ILE A 4 -8.28 -12.75 -5.99
N LEU A 5 -8.79 -11.82 -6.80
CA LEU A 5 -8.75 -10.39 -6.47
C LEU A 5 -9.63 -10.06 -5.25
N ASN A 6 -10.77 -10.73 -5.08
CA ASN A 6 -11.63 -10.56 -3.90
C ASN A 6 -10.99 -11.13 -2.63
N ILE A 7 -10.28 -12.25 -2.71
CA ILE A 7 -9.52 -12.84 -1.60
C ILE A 7 -8.32 -11.96 -1.20
N TYR A 8 -7.59 -11.45 -2.20
CA TYR A 8 -6.45 -10.56 -1.98
C TYR A 8 -6.87 -9.25 -1.30
N ILE A 9 -8.04 -8.72 -1.67
CA ILE A 9 -8.59 -7.51 -1.06
C ILE A 9 -9.20 -7.77 0.33
N LYS A 10 -9.66 -9.00 0.61
CA LYS A 10 -10.35 -9.31 1.89
C LYS A 10 -9.36 -9.45 3.06
N ARG A 11 -8.13 -9.91 2.81
CA ARG A 11 -7.06 -10.00 3.83
C ARG A 11 -5.68 -9.73 3.20
N PRO A 12 -5.38 -8.49 2.83
CA PRO A 12 -4.10 -8.13 2.20
C PRO A 12 -2.88 -8.55 3.03
N LEU A 13 -2.96 -8.37 4.35
CA LEU A 13 -1.85 -8.63 5.26
C LEU A 13 -1.46 -10.12 5.31
N LEU A 14 -2.42 -11.05 5.19
CA LEU A 14 -2.10 -12.48 5.15
C LEU A 14 -1.39 -12.86 3.85
N TRP A 15 -1.74 -12.23 2.73
CA TRP A 15 -1.06 -12.49 1.46
C TRP A 15 0.33 -11.88 1.44
N ASP A 16 0.48 -10.66 1.95
CA ASP A 16 1.78 -10.00 2.04
C ASP A 16 2.72 -10.78 2.99
N LEU A 17 2.19 -11.38 4.06
CA LEU A 17 2.93 -12.25 4.98
C LEU A 17 3.30 -13.62 4.36
N VAL A 18 2.40 -14.23 3.59
CA VAL A 18 2.70 -15.46 2.84
C VAL A 18 3.79 -15.21 1.79
N ILE A 19 3.75 -14.07 1.10
CA ILE A 19 4.77 -13.70 0.12
C ILE A 19 6.11 -13.40 0.81
N ALA A 20 6.09 -12.70 1.95
CA ALA A 20 7.30 -12.51 2.76
C ALA A 20 7.90 -13.85 3.21
N ALA A 21 7.07 -14.82 3.63
CA ALA A 21 7.53 -16.15 4.00
C ALA A 21 8.16 -16.91 2.81
N ILE A 22 7.58 -16.79 1.61
CA ILE A 22 8.15 -17.36 0.38
C ILE A 22 9.49 -16.70 0.04
N VAL A 23 9.61 -15.38 0.16
CA VAL A 23 10.87 -14.67 -0.11
C VAL A 23 11.95 -15.05 0.91
N CYS A 24 11.60 -15.19 2.19
CA CYS A 24 12.53 -15.71 3.20
C CYS A 24 12.97 -17.15 2.89
N PHE A 25 12.06 -18.00 2.42
CA PHE A 25 12.38 -19.37 2.02
C PHE A 25 13.32 -19.41 0.81
N VAL A 26 13.08 -18.57 -0.21
CA VAL A 26 13.94 -18.43 -1.38
C VAL A 26 15.32 -17.88 -1.01
N TYR A 27 15.38 -16.88 -0.11
CA TYR A 27 16.64 -16.34 0.38
C TYR A 27 17.46 -17.39 1.14
N ASN A 28 16.82 -18.16 2.02
CA ASN A 28 17.48 -19.25 2.75
C ASN A 28 17.96 -20.35 1.78
N PHE A 29 17.15 -20.70 0.77
CA PHE A 29 17.56 -21.64 -0.28
C PHE A 29 18.75 -21.12 -1.11
N LEU A 30 18.81 -19.83 -1.45
CA LEU A 30 19.93 -19.22 -2.16
C LEU A 30 21.20 -19.16 -1.31
N LEU A 31 21.11 -18.81 -0.03
CA LEU A 31 22.26 -18.81 0.87
C LEU A 31 22.87 -20.20 0.99
N ASN A 32 22.02 -21.23 1.14
CA ASN A 32 22.46 -22.62 1.30
C ASN A 32 23.02 -23.23 -0.01
N LYS A 33 22.56 -22.77 -1.18
CA LYS A 33 23.00 -23.31 -2.49
C LYS A 33 24.09 -22.49 -3.19
N VAL A 34 24.22 -21.19 -2.92
CA VAL A 34 25.09 -20.28 -3.68
C VAL A 34 26.31 -19.83 -2.86
N CYS A 35 26.43 -20.19 -1.57
CA CYS A 35 27.60 -19.86 -0.74
C CYS A 35 27.96 -18.36 -0.81
N LEU A 36 26.95 -17.49 -0.89
CA LEU A 36 27.13 -16.05 -0.84
C LEU A 36 27.45 -15.64 0.59
N ASN A 37 28.74 -15.66 0.93
CA ASN A 37 29.25 -15.19 2.20
C ASN A 37 29.23 -13.65 2.18
N ILE A 38 28.05 -13.06 2.36
CA ILE A 38 27.90 -11.62 2.53
C ILE A 38 28.43 -11.31 3.93
N SER A 39 29.58 -10.63 4.00
CA SER A 39 30.06 -10.04 5.25
C SER A 39 29.05 -8.95 5.64
N ILE A 40 28.21 -9.27 6.60
CA ILE A 40 27.18 -8.37 7.11
C ILE A 40 27.85 -7.46 8.13
N ASN A 41 28.21 -6.25 7.73
CA ASN A 41 28.71 -5.24 8.66
C ASN A 41 27.54 -4.63 9.45
N GLN A 42 27.68 -4.54 10.78
CA GLN A 42 26.65 -4.00 11.67
C GLN A 42 26.25 -2.55 11.35
N ASP A 43 27.20 -1.75 10.87
CA ASP A 43 26.94 -0.37 10.44
C ASP A 43 26.03 -0.30 9.20
N LEU A 44 26.21 -1.24 8.26
CA LEU A 44 25.36 -1.34 7.06
C LEU A 44 23.94 -1.75 7.42
N ILE A 45 23.76 -2.67 8.38
CA ILE A 45 22.42 -3.02 8.86
C ILE A 45 21.75 -1.79 9.48
N THR A 46 22.47 -1.08 10.34
CA THR A 46 21.92 0.07 11.07
C THR A 46 21.50 1.19 10.14
N SER A 47 22.29 1.45 9.08
CA SER A 47 21.92 2.42 8.03
C SER A 47 20.68 1.96 7.26
N ILE A 48 20.61 0.70 6.82
CA ILE A 48 19.45 0.12 6.13
C ILE A 48 18.18 0.25 6.99
N PHE A 49 18.24 -0.05 8.28
CA PHE A 49 17.08 0.14 9.18
C PHE A 49 16.63 1.60 9.23
N SER A 50 17.58 2.53 9.32
CA SER A 50 17.28 3.97 9.33
C SER A 50 16.59 4.40 8.04
N ASP A 51 17.08 3.91 6.89
CA ASP A 51 16.51 4.20 5.58
C ASP A 51 15.11 3.58 5.42
N LEU A 52 14.90 2.37 5.91
CA LEU A 52 13.59 1.71 5.92
C LEU A 52 12.56 2.45 6.79
N ILE A 53 12.97 2.92 7.96
CA ILE A 53 12.13 3.72 8.88
C ILE A 53 11.72 5.02 8.19
N SER A 54 12.69 5.74 7.62
CA SER A 54 12.47 7.00 6.90
C SER A 54 11.56 6.81 5.67
N THR A 55 11.83 5.76 4.88
CA THR A 55 11.03 5.44 3.69
C THR A 55 9.59 5.07 4.07
N SER A 56 9.40 4.29 5.15
CA SER A 56 8.07 3.90 5.61
C SER A 56 7.21 5.10 6.00
N ILE A 57 7.78 6.07 6.73
CA ILE A 57 7.02 7.24 7.17
C ILE A 57 6.71 8.18 5.99
N SER A 58 7.65 8.33 5.07
CA SER A 58 7.46 9.10 3.83
C SER A 58 6.34 8.51 2.97
N LEU A 59 6.34 7.19 2.77
CA LEU A 59 5.30 6.48 2.02
C LEU A 59 3.95 6.54 2.71
N ALA A 60 3.89 6.44 4.04
CA ALA A 60 2.66 6.64 4.80
C ALA A 60 2.05 8.02 4.51
N GLY A 61 2.88 9.07 4.54
CA GLY A 61 2.47 10.43 4.21
C GLY A 61 1.96 10.58 2.78
N PHE A 62 2.67 10.00 1.80
CA PHE A 62 2.25 9.99 0.39
C PHE A 62 0.89 9.31 0.17
N VAL A 63 0.67 8.16 0.81
CA VAL A 63 -0.60 7.41 0.70
C VAL A 63 -1.73 8.19 1.38
N LEU A 64 -1.47 8.86 2.50
CA LEU A 64 -2.45 9.69 3.21
C LEU A 64 -2.83 10.93 2.38
N ALA A 65 -1.86 11.61 1.77
CA ALA A 65 -2.13 12.72 0.84
C ALA A 65 -2.99 12.27 -0.36
N SER A 66 -2.66 11.11 -0.93
CA SER A 66 -3.45 10.52 -2.03
C SER A 66 -4.89 10.18 -1.58
N LEU A 67 -5.06 9.66 -0.37
CA LEU A 67 -6.38 9.39 0.21
C LEU A 67 -7.19 10.68 0.38
N THR A 68 -6.58 11.76 0.86
CA THR A 68 -7.23 13.07 0.98
C THR A 68 -7.71 13.57 -0.38
N ILE A 69 -6.88 13.49 -1.42
CA ILE A 69 -7.27 13.85 -2.80
C ILE A 69 -8.48 13.02 -3.27
N ILE A 70 -8.48 11.72 -2.98
CA ILE A 70 -9.59 10.82 -3.34
C ILE A 70 -10.89 11.20 -2.60
N VAL A 71 -10.81 11.57 -1.33
CA VAL A 71 -11.96 11.99 -0.51
C VAL A 71 -12.51 13.34 -0.98
N THR A 72 -11.66 14.33 -1.24
CA THR A 72 -12.10 15.66 -1.70
C THR A 72 -12.76 15.60 -3.07
N PHE A 73 -12.30 14.73 -3.97
CA PHE A 73 -12.99 14.49 -5.24
C PHE A 73 -14.39 13.92 -5.05
N LYS A 74 -14.58 12.99 -4.12
CA LYS A 74 -15.91 12.43 -3.82
C LYS A 74 -16.86 13.49 -3.27
N ASP A 75 -16.38 14.36 -2.37
CA ASP A 75 -17.23 15.37 -1.75
C ASP A 75 -17.66 16.44 -2.77
N ASN A 76 -16.77 16.84 -3.68
CA ASN A 76 -17.10 17.72 -4.81
C ASN A 76 -18.19 17.12 -5.73
N ILE A 77 -18.11 15.82 -6.03
CA ILE A 77 -19.13 15.13 -6.83
C ILE A 77 -20.48 15.09 -6.09
N THR A 78 -20.46 14.81 -4.80
CA THR A 78 -21.68 14.70 -3.98
C THR A 78 -22.42 16.04 -3.91
N GLN A 79 -21.68 17.15 -3.77
CA GLN A 79 -22.25 18.51 -3.77
C GLN A 79 -22.87 18.88 -5.13
N LYS A 80 -22.22 18.52 -6.25
CA LYS A 80 -22.75 18.76 -7.60
C LYS A 80 -24.07 18.03 -7.85
N ASN A 81 -24.20 16.79 -7.37
CA ASN A 81 -25.44 16.01 -7.50
C ASN A 81 -26.59 16.60 -6.67
N ASN A 82 -26.31 17.06 -5.45
CA ASN A 82 -27.31 17.67 -4.59
C ASN A 82 -27.77 19.05 -5.11
N ALA A 83 -26.87 19.85 -5.68
CA ALA A 83 -27.21 21.15 -6.27
C ALA A 83 -28.14 21.03 -7.50
N ASN A 84 -27.99 19.96 -8.30
CA ASN A 84 -28.86 19.70 -9.45
C ASN A 84 -30.23 19.12 -9.06
N ALA A 85 -30.37 18.53 -7.87
CA ALA A 85 -31.65 18.02 -7.37
C ALA A 85 -32.59 19.12 -6.86
N SER A 86 -32.04 20.26 -6.44
CA SER A 86 -32.79 21.43 -5.95
C SER A 86 -33.39 22.28 -7.07
N ASN A 87 -32.86 22.19 -8.29
CA ASN A 87 -33.35 22.94 -9.45
C ASN A 87 -34.17 22.00 -10.35
N ALA A 88 -35.39 21.69 -9.91
CA ALA A 88 -36.38 20.96 -10.68
C ALA A 88 -36.95 21.80 -11.83
N THR A 89 -36.18 22.00 -12.89
CA THR A 89 -36.70 22.22 -14.25
C THR A 89 -35.54 22.19 -15.26
N VAL A 90 -35.76 21.50 -16.38
CA VAL A 90 -34.83 21.24 -17.50
C VAL A 90 -34.00 19.95 -17.37
N PRO A 91 -34.36 18.88 -18.11
CA PRO A 91 -33.56 17.67 -18.20
C PRO A 91 -32.43 17.90 -19.21
N VAL A 92 -31.33 18.53 -18.78
CA VAL A 92 -30.09 18.44 -19.55
C VAL A 92 -29.53 17.05 -19.31
N VAL A 93 -29.83 16.16 -20.25
CA VAL A 93 -29.17 14.86 -20.44
C VAL A 93 -27.69 15.12 -20.69
N ASN A 94 -26.93 15.38 -19.63
CA ASN A 94 -25.49 15.22 -19.66
C ASN A 94 -25.22 13.72 -19.62
N LYS A 95 -25.30 13.11 -20.80
CA LYS A 95 -24.91 11.73 -21.16
C LYS A 95 -23.45 11.38 -20.79
N SER A 96 -22.78 12.32 -20.14
CA SER A 96 -21.46 12.25 -19.55
C SER A 96 -21.51 12.16 -18.02
N GLN A 97 -22.54 11.52 -17.45
CA GLN A 97 -22.52 10.96 -16.09
C GLN A 97 -21.19 10.19 -15.95
N SER A 98 -20.24 10.82 -15.28
CA SER A 98 -18.83 10.49 -15.44
C SER A 98 -18.62 9.09 -14.88
N GLY A 99 -17.91 8.19 -15.55
CA GLY A 99 -17.60 6.85 -14.98
C GLY A 99 -17.00 6.93 -13.57
N ILE A 100 -16.44 8.10 -13.27
CA ILE A 100 -16.00 8.59 -11.97
C ILE A 100 -17.15 8.72 -10.95
N GLU A 101 -18.28 9.38 -11.27
CA GLU A 101 -19.46 9.48 -10.40
C GLU A 101 -20.06 8.10 -10.10
N LEU A 102 -20.06 7.18 -11.08
CA LEU A 102 -20.54 5.82 -10.88
C LEU A 102 -19.57 4.99 -10.00
N LEU A 103 -18.26 5.20 -10.12
CA LEU A 103 -17.26 4.60 -9.22
C LEU A 103 -17.38 5.13 -7.78
N PHE A 104 -17.58 6.44 -7.61
CA PHE A 104 -17.70 7.11 -6.32
C PHE A 104 -19.06 6.91 -5.64
N SER A 105 -20.12 6.70 -6.42
CA SER A 105 -21.45 6.31 -5.95
C SER A 105 -21.53 4.81 -5.58
N SER A 106 -20.71 3.97 -6.22
CA SER A 106 -20.74 2.52 -6.00
C SER A 106 -19.94 2.05 -4.77
N LYS A 107 -20.21 0.81 -4.37
CA LYS A 107 -19.48 0.02 -3.36
C LYS A 107 -17.96 -0.09 -3.62
N HIS A 108 -17.48 0.30 -4.80
CA HIS A 108 -16.06 0.29 -5.17
C HIS A 108 -15.23 1.41 -4.51
N TYR A 109 -15.83 2.57 -4.22
CA TYR A 109 -15.12 3.64 -3.52
C TYR A 109 -14.69 3.25 -2.11
N GLY A 110 -15.62 2.71 -1.30
CA GLY A 110 -15.31 2.27 0.06
C GLY A 110 -14.20 1.21 0.09
N ARG A 111 -14.10 0.39 -0.97
CA ARG A 111 -13.01 -0.56 -1.15
C ARG A 111 -11.67 0.11 -1.48
N ILE A 112 -11.66 1.17 -2.30
CA ILE A 112 -10.45 1.94 -2.62
C ILE A 112 -9.94 2.63 -1.35
N VAL A 113 -10.80 3.40 -0.68
CA VAL A 113 -10.47 4.08 0.59
C VAL A 113 -9.97 3.07 1.60
N GLY A 114 -10.67 1.94 1.76
CA GLY A 114 -10.25 0.88 2.67
C GLY A 114 -8.85 0.34 2.37
N VAL A 115 -8.47 0.16 1.10
CA VAL A 115 -7.12 -0.31 0.73
C VAL A 115 -6.04 0.71 1.07
N PHE A 116 -6.30 2.00 0.84
CA PHE A 116 -5.37 3.09 1.18
C PHE A 116 -5.24 3.28 2.69
N THR A 117 -6.34 3.30 3.44
CA THR A 117 -6.32 3.37 4.91
C THR A 117 -5.56 2.19 5.52
N TRP A 118 -5.77 0.97 5.00
CA TRP A 118 -4.99 -0.20 5.44
C TRP A 118 -3.50 -0.07 5.09
N ALA A 119 -3.15 0.46 3.92
CA ALA A 119 -1.74 0.68 3.55
C ALA A 119 -1.05 1.67 4.49
N VAL A 120 -1.70 2.79 4.85
CA VAL A 120 -1.19 3.73 5.86
C VAL A 120 -0.97 3.05 7.21
N PHE A 121 -1.95 2.26 7.66
CA PHE A 121 -1.83 1.54 8.93
C PHE A 121 -0.66 0.54 8.92
N ILE A 122 -0.44 -0.18 7.81
CA ILE A 122 0.71 -1.07 7.63
C ILE A 122 2.02 -0.30 7.72
N TYR A 123 2.15 0.83 7.03
CA TYR A 123 3.40 1.62 7.08
C TYR A 123 3.67 2.19 8.47
N LEU A 124 2.65 2.68 9.17
CA LEU A 124 2.81 3.16 10.55
C LEU A 124 3.18 2.03 11.51
N PHE A 125 2.54 0.86 11.37
CA PHE A 125 2.89 -0.32 12.15
C PHE A 125 4.31 -0.80 11.88
N LEU A 126 4.72 -0.83 10.60
CA LEU A 126 6.05 -1.24 10.19
C LEU A 126 7.13 -0.26 10.66
N PHE A 127 6.86 1.05 10.60
CA PHE A 127 7.70 2.09 11.19
C PHE A 127 7.88 1.87 12.70
N LEU A 128 6.80 1.58 13.43
CA LEU A 128 6.85 1.33 14.87
C LEU A 128 7.68 0.07 15.18
N VAL A 129 7.41 -1.04 14.50
CA VAL A 129 8.15 -2.30 14.68
C VAL A 129 9.64 -2.13 14.38
N LEU A 130 10.00 -1.52 13.24
CA LEU A 130 11.40 -1.27 12.87
C LEU A 130 12.11 -0.37 13.90
N SER A 131 11.41 0.65 14.40
CA SER A 131 11.97 1.58 15.40
C SER A 131 12.24 0.86 16.72
N PHE A 132 11.32 0.00 17.18
CA PHE A 132 11.54 -0.85 18.35
C PHE A 132 12.71 -1.81 18.13
N LEU A 133 12.80 -2.41 16.94
CA LEU A 133 13.85 -3.40 16.64
C LEU A 133 15.23 -2.77 16.57
N LYS A 134 15.34 -1.53 16.09
CA LYS A 134 16.57 -0.75 16.11
C LYS A 134 17.12 -0.56 17.53
N LEU A 135 16.27 -0.53 18.56
CA LEU A 135 16.73 -0.47 19.97
C LEU A 135 17.39 -1.76 20.46
N PHE A 136 17.03 -2.90 19.86
CA PHE A 136 17.58 -4.21 20.23
C PHE A 136 18.79 -4.62 19.38
N ILE A 137 19.33 -3.69 18.56
CA ILE A 137 20.38 -3.98 17.57
C ILE A 137 21.67 -4.57 18.19
N GLY A 138 21.89 -4.33 19.49
CA GLY A 138 23.10 -4.77 20.20
C GLY A 138 23.03 -6.15 20.86
N LYS A 139 21.89 -6.86 20.82
CA LYS A 139 21.71 -8.14 21.55
C LYS A 139 21.39 -9.35 20.69
N ILE A 140 21.14 -9.18 19.39
CA ILE A 140 20.70 -10.26 18.51
C ILE A 140 21.83 -10.70 17.58
N ASP A 141 21.75 -11.95 17.13
CA ASP A 141 22.69 -12.59 16.20
C ASP A 141 22.64 -11.96 14.78
N GLU A 142 23.79 -11.93 14.10
CA GLU A 142 24.00 -11.26 12.81
C GLU A 142 23.12 -11.85 11.69
N THR A 143 22.91 -13.17 11.71
CA THR A 143 22.09 -13.86 10.70
C THR A 143 20.62 -13.49 10.82
N PHE A 144 20.14 -13.23 12.03
CA PHE A 144 18.75 -12.86 12.27
C PHE A 144 18.45 -11.45 11.73
N TYR A 145 19.42 -10.52 11.78
CA TYR A 145 19.25 -9.18 11.22
C TYR A 145 19.04 -9.17 9.70
N ALA A 146 19.73 -10.03 8.96
CA ALA A 146 19.57 -10.10 7.51
C ALA A 146 18.12 -10.44 7.13
N TYR A 147 17.53 -11.45 7.78
CA TYR A 147 16.12 -11.78 7.60
C TYR A 147 15.20 -10.61 7.98
N LEU A 148 15.58 -9.90 9.04
CA LEU A 148 14.82 -8.78 9.55
C LEU A 148 14.91 -7.52 8.68
N CYS A 149 15.95 -7.34 7.87
CA CYS A 149 15.98 -6.30 6.85
C CYS A 149 15.14 -6.68 5.61
N ILE A 150 15.23 -7.94 5.17
CA ILE A 150 14.60 -8.39 3.94
C ILE A 150 13.07 -8.37 4.04
N VAL A 151 12.51 -8.86 5.16
CA VAL A 151 11.06 -8.91 5.38
C VAL A 151 10.39 -7.52 5.21
N PRO A 152 10.81 -6.46 5.89
CA PRO A 152 10.22 -5.14 5.75
C PRO A 152 10.50 -4.50 4.39
N ILE A 153 11.64 -4.75 3.73
CA ILE A 153 11.84 -4.31 2.33
C ILE A 153 10.75 -4.88 1.43
N VAL A 154 10.53 -6.20 1.50
CA VAL A 154 9.52 -6.89 0.70
C VAL A 154 8.13 -6.37 1.02
N LEU A 155 7.78 -6.24 2.31
CA LEU A 155 6.48 -5.71 2.74
C LEU A 155 6.24 -4.29 2.22
N ILE A 156 7.23 -3.40 2.31
CA ILE A 156 7.14 -2.04 1.79
C ILE A 156 6.89 -2.10 0.27
N THR A 157 7.72 -2.81 -0.49
CA THR A 157 7.60 -2.88 -1.95
C THR A 157 6.23 -3.42 -2.40
N LEU A 158 5.73 -4.49 -1.78
CA LEU A 158 4.40 -5.03 -2.09
C LEU A 158 3.28 -4.06 -1.73
N THR A 159 3.38 -3.36 -0.60
CA THR A 159 2.38 -2.36 -0.20
C THR A 159 2.36 -1.17 -1.16
N ILE A 160 3.52 -0.72 -1.64
CA ILE A 160 3.61 0.32 -2.67
C ILE A 160 2.97 -0.19 -3.96
N TYR A 161 3.38 -1.36 -4.43
CA TYR A 161 2.87 -1.94 -5.67
C TYR A 161 1.34 -2.05 -5.65
N ARG A 162 0.77 -2.52 -4.53
CA ARG A 162 -0.69 -2.59 -4.35
C ARG A 162 -1.34 -1.21 -4.42
N SER A 163 -0.76 -0.21 -3.76
CA SER A 163 -1.29 1.15 -3.73
C SER A 163 -1.24 1.80 -5.12
N VAL A 164 -0.14 1.61 -5.85
CA VAL A 164 0.05 2.09 -7.24
C VAL A 164 -0.90 1.38 -8.20
N LEU A 165 -1.13 0.07 -8.07
CA LEU A 165 -2.06 -0.66 -8.93
C LEU A 165 -3.49 -0.15 -8.78
N VAL A 166 -3.91 0.15 -7.53
CA VAL A 166 -5.22 0.76 -7.29
C VAL A 166 -5.29 2.15 -7.91
N LEU A 167 -4.27 2.99 -7.71
CA LEU A 167 -4.20 4.32 -8.32
C LEU A 167 -4.24 4.26 -9.86
N TYR A 168 -3.48 3.35 -10.47
CA TYR A 168 -3.47 3.13 -11.92
C TYR A 168 -4.85 2.72 -12.44
N ARG A 169 -5.60 1.89 -11.72
CA ARG A 169 -6.99 1.55 -12.10
C ARG A 169 -7.90 2.77 -12.08
N ILE A 170 -7.74 3.68 -11.12
CA ILE A 170 -8.50 4.92 -11.06
C ILE A 170 -8.16 5.80 -12.26
N ILE A 171 -6.87 6.00 -12.56
CA ILE A 171 -6.40 6.83 -13.70
C ILE A 171 -6.81 6.22 -15.04
N LYS A 172 -6.68 4.90 -15.23
CA LYS A 172 -7.10 4.24 -16.47
C LYS A 172 -8.60 4.39 -16.73
N LEU A 173 -9.41 4.42 -15.68
CA LEU A 173 -10.84 4.70 -15.78
C LEU A 173 -11.13 6.18 -16.10
N GLN A 174 -10.22 7.09 -15.74
CA GLN A 174 -10.28 8.49 -16.19
C GLN A 174 -9.89 8.65 -17.67
N LEU A 175 -8.85 7.93 -18.11
CA LEU A 175 -8.26 8.08 -19.46
C LEU A 175 -8.97 7.27 -20.55
N ALA A 176 -9.75 6.23 -20.19
CA ALA A 176 -10.55 5.45 -21.15
C ALA A 176 -11.81 6.19 -21.64
N ARG A 177 -11.79 7.53 -21.58
CA ARG A 177 -12.86 8.44 -21.96
C ARG A 177 -12.30 9.47 -22.93
#